data_AF-A0A371XNS4-F1
#
_entry.id   AF-A0A371XNS4-F1
#
_cell.length_a   1.000
_cell.length_b   1.000
_cell.length_c   1.000
_cell.angle_alpha   90.00
_cell.angle_beta   90.00
_cell.angle_gamma   90.00
#
_symmetry.space_group_name_H-M   'P 1'
#
loop_
_entity.id
_entity.type
_entity.pdbx_description
1 polymer ?
#
loop_
_entity_poly.entity_id
_entity_poly.type
_entity_poly.pdbx_seq_one_letter_code
_entity_poly.pdbx_strand_id
1 'polypeptide(L)'
;MVAGQLIFPIEQAADVLAGLPAVVAAAPRELGLLAAVAPAPALPSLPAQAHGRPVLVLVPVHSGEVATVRRDIDPLATLGRPVGDLVAAMP
;
A
#
# COMPACT_ATOMS: atom_id res chain seq x y z
N MET A 1 -2.87 15.10 5.84
CA MET A 1 -2.35 13.72 5.94
C MET A 1 -2.95 12.87 4.84
N VAL A 2 -2.16 12.00 4.25
CA VAL A 2 -2.58 11.02 3.23
C VAL A 2 -2.42 9.63 3.82
N ALA A 3 -3.42 8.78 3.68
CA ALA A 3 -3.34 7.39 4.11
C ALA A 3 -4.27 6.50 3.29
N GLY A 4 -4.09 5.20 3.38
CA GLY A 4 -5.00 4.22 2.78
C GLY A 4 -4.32 2.89 2.59
N GLN A 5 -4.90 2.04 1.75
CA GLN A 5 -4.43 0.67 1.56
C GLN A 5 -3.95 0.47 0.12
N LEU A 6 -2.73 -0.06 -0.01
CA LEU A 6 -2.25 -0.70 -1.22
C LEU A 6 -2.38 -2.21 -1.01
N ILE A 7 -3.19 -2.85 -1.84
CA ILE A 7 -3.58 -4.25 -1.68
C ILE A 7 -2.93 -5.06 -2.79
N PHE A 8 -2.05 -5.99 -2.42
CA PHE A 8 -1.34 -6.87 -3.33
C PHE A 8 -1.86 -8.30 -3.21
N PRO A 9 -1.95 -9.05 -4.33
CA PRO A 9 -2.13 -10.50 -4.27
C PRO A 9 -1.06 -11.14 -3.39
N ILE A 10 -1.43 -12.15 -2.61
CA ILE A 10 -0.50 -12.82 -1.68
C ILE A 10 0.69 -13.45 -2.39
N GLU A 11 0.51 -13.82 -3.66
CA GLU A 11 1.52 -14.39 -4.54
C GLU A 11 2.70 -13.44 -4.76
N GLN A 12 2.48 -12.13 -4.65
CA GLN A 12 3.51 -11.10 -4.79
C GLN A 12 4.13 -10.68 -3.45
N ALA A 13 3.64 -11.20 -2.32
CA ALA A 13 4.00 -10.69 -1.00
C ALA A 13 5.51 -10.80 -0.71
N ALA A 14 6.14 -11.90 -1.12
CA ALA A 14 7.57 -12.11 -0.92
C ALA A 14 8.40 -11.05 -1.67
N ASP A 15 8.10 -10.81 -2.94
CA ASP A 15 8.82 -9.84 -3.78
C ASP A 15 8.59 -8.40 -3.27
N VAL A 16 7.35 -8.07 -2.93
CA VAL A 16 6.99 -6.74 -2.38
C VAL A 16 7.71 -6.48 -1.06
N LEU A 17 7.71 -7.44 -0.14
CA LEU A 17 8.39 -7.31 1.15
C LEU A 17 9.92 -7.29 1.00
N ALA A 18 10.48 -7.99 0.01
CA ALA A 18 11.91 -7.98 -0.27
C ALA A 18 12.39 -6.62 -0.82
N GLY A 19 11.56 -5.93 -1.61
CA GLY A 19 11.86 -4.59 -2.12
C GLY A 19 11.58 -3.45 -1.13
N LEU A 20 10.76 -3.70 -0.11
CA LEU A 20 10.33 -2.71 0.88
C LEU A 20 11.48 -1.97 1.60
N PRO A 21 12.58 -2.63 2.04
CA PRO A 21 13.67 -1.96 2.74
C PRO A 21 14.32 -0.85 1.92
N ALA A 22 14.45 -1.01 0.60
CA ALA A 22 15.06 0.00 -0.27
C ALA A 22 14.19 1.26 -0.36
N VAL A 23 12.87 1.09 -0.44
CA VAL A 23 11.91 2.21 -0.45
C VAL A 23 11.89 2.92 0.90
N VAL A 24 11.80 2.17 2.00
CA VAL A 24 11.74 2.74 3.35
C VAL A 24 13.04 3.45 3.74
N ALA A 25 14.21 2.97 3.27
CA ALA A 25 15.49 3.62 3.53
C ALA A 25 15.61 5.00 2.85
N ALA A 26 14.93 5.20 1.71
CA ALA A 26 14.89 6.47 0.98
C ALA A 26 13.70 7.36 1.39
N ALA A 27 12.79 6.87 2.24
CA ALA A 27 11.57 7.56 2.62
C ALA A 27 11.83 8.75 3.56
N PRO A 28 11.04 9.82 3.45
CA PRO A 28 11.09 10.94 4.40
C PRO A 28 10.57 10.53 5.78
N ARG A 29 10.91 11.30 6.82
CA ARG A 29 10.49 11.03 8.21
C ARG A 29 8.96 11.06 8.37
N GLU A 30 8.29 11.78 7.50
CA GLU A 30 6.85 12.00 7.45
C GLU A 30 6.07 10.76 6.99
N LEU A 31 6.73 9.78 6.36
CA LEU A 31 6.12 8.55 5.89
C LEU A 31 6.25 7.42 6.93
N GLY A 32 5.12 7.04 7.52
CA GLY A 32 4.94 5.79 8.23
C GLY A 32 4.39 4.70 7.31
N LEU A 33 4.73 3.44 7.59
CA LEU A 33 4.25 2.29 6.83
C LEU A 33 3.91 1.13 7.75
N LEU A 34 2.70 0.58 7.58
CA LEU A 34 2.30 -0.70 8.16
C LEU A 34 2.17 -1.75 7.05
N ALA A 35 2.67 -2.94 7.30
CA ALA A 35 2.49 -4.10 6.42
C ALA A 35 1.73 -5.18 7.19
N ALA A 36 0.67 -5.73 6.59
CA ALA A 36 -0.13 -6.79 7.19
C ALA A 36 -0.57 -7.80 6.13
N VAL A 37 -0.65 -9.07 6.53
CA VAL A 37 -1.36 -10.09 5.75
C VAL A 37 -2.74 -10.28 6.37
N ALA A 38 -3.78 -10.11 5.56
CA ALA A 38 -5.16 -10.23 6.02
C ALA A 38 -6.05 -10.77 4.90
N PRO A 39 -7.26 -11.29 5.20
CA PRO A 39 -8.27 -11.56 4.19
C PRO A 39 -8.65 -10.27 3.46
N ALA A 40 -8.77 -10.32 2.13
CA ALA A 40 -9.13 -9.14 1.35
C ALA A 40 -10.54 -8.67 1.71
N PRO A 41 -10.76 -7.36 1.92
CA PRO A 41 -12.07 -6.84 2.22
C PRO A 41 -12.99 -6.99 0.99
N ALA A 42 -14.29 -7.21 1.22
CA ALA A 42 -15.28 -7.34 0.16
C ALA A 42 -15.69 -5.96 -0.41
N LEU A 43 -14.72 -5.22 -0.94
CA LEU A 43 -14.94 -3.90 -1.52
C LEU A 43 -15.35 -4.01 -2.99
N PRO A 44 -16.31 -3.18 -3.47
CA PRO A 44 -16.68 -3.14 -4.88
C PRO A 44 -15.52 -2.77 -5.82
N SER A 45 -14.51 -2.05 -5.30
CA SER A 45 -13.32 -1.65 -6.05
C SER A 45 -12.31 -2.80 -6.26
N LEU A 46 -12.46 -3.92 -5.55
CA LEU A 46 -11.60 -5.09 -5.68
C LEU A 46 -12.27 -6.18 -6.53
N PRO A 47 -11.49 -6.96 -7.30
CA PRO A 47 -12.01 -8.13 -8.01
C PRO A 47 -12.72 -9.08 -7.05
N ALA A 48 -13.93 -9.52 -7.40
CA ALA A 48 -14.73 -10.41 -6.55
C ALA A 48 -14.00 -11.71 -6.18
N GLN A 49 -13.11 -12.19 -7.06
CA GLN A 49 -12.29 -13.39 -6.82
C GLN A 49 -11.27 -13.22 -5.69
N ALA A 50 -10.89 -11.98 -5.38
CA ALA A 50 -9.94 -11.67 -4.30
C ALA A 50 -10.63 -11.60 -2.94
N HIS A 51 -11.95 -11.34 -2.87
CA HIS A 51 -12.67 -11.16 -1.61
C HIS A 51 -12.49 -12.37 -0.68
N GLY A 52 -12.07 -12.13 0.56
CA GLY A 52 -11.82 -13.16 1.57
C GLY A 52 -10.57 -14.01 1.35
N ARG A 53 -9.86 -13.87 0.22
CA ARG A 53 -8.55 -14.51 0.00
C ARG A 53 -7.47 -13.77 0.80
N PRO A 54 -6.39 -14.44 1.24
CA PRO A 54 -5.26 -13.74 1.83
C PRO A 54 -4.66 -12.75 0.82
N VAL A 55 -4.31 -11.55 1.30
CA VAL A 55 -3.63 -10.49 0.54
C VAL A 55 -2.57 -9.85 1.42
N LEU A 56 -1.54 -9.26 0.80
CA LEU A 56 -0.65 -8.33 1.47
C LEU A 56 -1.25 -6.94 1.39
N VAL A 57 -1.38 -6.28 2.53
CA VAL A 57 -1.83 -4.89 2.63
C VAL A 57 -0.68 -4.04 3.13
N LEU A 58 -0.29 -3.06 2.33
CA LEU A 58 0.58 -1.97 2.76
C LEU A 58 -0.29 -0.75 3.08
N VAL A 59 -0.08 -0.15 4.24
CA VAL A 59 -0.80 1.05 4.70
C VAL A 59 0.21 2.17 4.87
N PRO A 60 0.50 2.95 3.81
CA PRO A 60 1.27 4.16 3.95
C PRO A 60 0.45 5.22 4.68
N VAL A 61 1.09 5.94 5.61
CA VAL A 61 0.52 7.08 6.33
C VAL A 61 1.53 8.20 6.24
N HIS A 62 1.18 9.28 5.55
CA HIS A 62 2.07 10.41 5.32
C HIS A 62 1.50 11.69 5.92
N SER A 63 2.24 12.33 6.84
CA SER A 63 1.76 13.51 7.58
C SER A 63 1.74 14.81 6.76
N GLY A 64 2.50 14.88 5.66
CA GLY A 64 2.54 16.02 4.73
C GLY A 64 1.30 16.27 3.84
N GLU A 65 1.42 17.26 2.96
CA GLU A 65 0.37 17.78 2.06
C GLU A 65 0.17 16.92 0.81
N VAL A 66 -1.09 16.74 0.39
CA VAL A 66 -1.47 15.86 -0.74
C VAL A 66 -0.67 16.12 -2.02
N ALA A 67 -0.36 17.39 -2.31
CA ALA A 67 0.38 17.80 -3.50
C ALA A 67 1.82 17.27 -3.57
N THR A 68 2.43 16.93 -2.42
CA THR A 68 3.84 16.53 -2.34
C THR A 68 4.04 15.05 -2.03
N VAL A 69 3.04 14.37 -1.46
CA VAL A 69 3.16 13.00 -0.95
C VAL A 69 3.28 11.92 -2.02
N ARG A 70 2.73 12.13 -3.23
CA ARG A 70 2.73 11.08 -4.26
C ARG A 70 4.13 10.58 -4.60
N ARG A 71 5.14 11.45 -4.58
CA ARG A 71 6.53 11.04 -4.84
C ARG A 71 7.07 10.04 -3.81
N ASP A 72 6.55 10.07 -2.59
CA ASP A 72 7.01 9.21 -1.50
C ASP A 72 6.21 7.90 -1.42
N ILE A 73 4.94 7.92 -1.85
CA ILE A 73 4.05 6.74 -1.82
C ILE A 73 4.10 5.93 -3.12
N ASP A 74 4.17 6.58 -4.29
CA ASP A 74 4.16 5.91 -5.60
C ASP A 74 5.20 4.78 -5.70
N PRO A 75 6.43 4.88 -5.14
CA PRO A 75 7.40 3.78 -5.14
C PRO A 75 6.91 2.50 -4.44
N LEU A 76 6.00 2.59 -3.46
CA LEU A 76 5.43 1.41 -2.82
C LEU A 76 4.51 0.64 -3.78
N ALA A 77 3.75 1.37 -4.61
CA ALA A 77 2.86 0.76 -5.60
C ALA A 77 3.64 0.08 -6.75
N THR A 78 4.88 0.49 -7.01
CA THR A 78 5.73 -0.10 -8.06
C THR A 78 6.47 -1.36 -7.63
N LEU A 79 6.45 -1.73 -6.35
CA LEU A 79 7.01 -2.98 -5.83
C LEU A 79 6.30 -4.23 -6.36
N GLY A 80 5.12 -4.06 -6.94
CA GLY A 80 4.34 -5.13 -7.55
C GLY A 80 3.21 -4.58 -8.42
N ARG A 81 2.13 -5.35 -8.51
CA ARG A 81 0.89 -5.00 -9.19
C ARG A 81 -0.25 -5.08 -8.17
N PRO A 82 -0.60 -3.96 -7.51
CA PRO A 82 -1.69 -3.95 -6.55
C PRO A 82 -3.02 -4.21 -7.27
N VAL A 83 -3.90 -4.96 -6.61
CA VAL A 83 -5.31 -5.17 -7.02
C VAL A 83 -6.24 -4.10 -6.47
N GLY A 84 -5.76 -3.28 -5.54
CA GLY A 84 -6.45 -2.10 -5.06
C GLY A 84 -5.48 -1.03 -4.56
N ASP A 85 -5.77 0.21 -4.93
CA ASP A 85 -5.14 1.40 -4.38
C ASP A 85 -6.24 2.30 -3.83
N LEU A 86 -6.25 2.41 -2.51
CA LEU A 86 -7.23 3.18 -1.74
C LEU A 86 -6.55 4.33 -1.00
N VAL A 87 -5.33 4.71 -1.39
CA VAL A 87 -4.61 5.82 -0.79
C VAL A 87 -5.27 7.14 -1.19
N ALA A 88 -5.66 7.91 -0.19
CA ALA A 88 -6.36 9.18 -0.40
C ALA A 88 -6.00 10.20 0.68
N ALA A 89 -6.39 11.45 0.44
CA ALA A 89 -6.40 12.47 1.50
C ALA A 89 -7.37 12.04 2.61
N MET A 90 -6.90 12.08 3.85
CA MET A 90 -7.74 11.81 5.01
C MET A 90 -8.42 13.12 5.47
N PRO A 91 -9.70 13.06 5.91
CA PRO A 91 -10.41 14.20 6.47
C PRO A 91 -9.83 14.67 7.80
#